data_AF-A0A923J205-F1
#
_entry.id   AF-A0A923J205-F1
#
_cell.length_a   1.000
_cell.length_b   1.000
_cell.length_c   1.000
_cell.angle_alpha   90.00
_cell.angle_beta   90.00
_cell.angle_gamma   90.00
#
_symmetry.space_group_name_H-M   'P 1'
#
loop_
_entity.id
_entity.type
_entity.pdbx_description
1 polymer ?
#
loop_
_entity_poly.entity_id
_entity_poly.type
_entity_poly.pdbx_seq_one_letter_code
_entity_poly.pdbx_strand_id
1 'polypeptide(L)'
;MSEFFKTEFGGTIKNGLNKTKQQFQGQSIYEVTNKIDSPYLKKGDQLYLDNLHKDHIEVFDKRGNAKAVLNLDGTLNVSKTESALKEGRKIGK
;
A
#
# COMPACT_ATOMS: atom_id res chain seq x y z
N MET A 1 2.23 0.52 -10.49
CA MET A 1 1.99 -0.79 -9.83
C MET A 1 2.43 -1.99 -10.66
N SER A 2 2.33 -1.96 -12.00
CA SER A 2 2.80 -3.07 -12.85
C SER A 2 4.26 -3.47 -12.61
N GLU A 3 5.16 -2.51 -12.52
CA GLU A 3 6.59 -2.78 -12.26
C GLU A 3 6.84 -3.29 -10.84
N PHE A 4 6.12 -2.77 -9.85
CA PHE A 4 6.19 -3.29 -8.48
C PHE A 4 5.83 -4.78 -8.43
N PHE A 5 4.79 -5.21 -9.16
CA PHE A 5 4.41 -6.63 -9.21
C PHE A 5 5.43 -7.56 -9.90
N LYS A 6 6.51 -7.02 -10.47
CA LYS A 6 7.64 -7.80 -10.98
C LYS A 6 8.76 -7.96 -9.95
N THR A 7 8.74 -7.23 -8.82
CA THR A 7 9.70 -7.43 -7.74
C THR A 7 9.38 -8.72 -6.98
N GLU A 8 10.33 -9.22 -6.18
CA GLU A 8 10.14 -10.43 -5.37
C GLU A 8 8.93 -10.27 -4.43
N PHE A 9 8.89 -9.19 -3.65
CA PHE A 9 7.78 -8.91 -2.74
C PHE A 9 6.47 -8.60 -3.49
N GLY A 10 6.51 -7.75 -4.52
CA GLY A 10 5.28 -7.42 -5.26
C GLY A 10 4.67 -8.63 -5.94
N GLY A 11 5.50 -9.53 -6.48
CA GLY A 11 5.07 -10.79 -7.08
C GLY A 11 4.40 -11.74 -6.08
N THR A 12 4.92 -11.83 -4.84
CA THR A 12 4.36 -12.71 -3.81
C THR A 12 2.98 -12.26 -3.35
N ILE A 13 2.75 -10.94 -3.26
CA ILE A 13 1.48 -10.39 -2.76
C ILE A 13 0.44 -10.16 -3.85
N LYS A 14 0.83 -10.13 -5.14
CA LYS A 14 -0.02 -9.77 -6.28
C LYS A 14 -1.37 -10.51 -6.30
N ASN A 15 -1.36 -11.82 -6.06
CA ASN A 15 -2.57 -12.65 -6.10
C ASN A 15 -3.51 -12.42 -4.91
N GLY A 16 -3.04 -11.75 -3.86
CA GLY A 16 -3.84 -11.33 -2.72
C GLY A 16 -4.43 -9.92 -2.85
N LEU A 17 -4.20 -9.25 -3.99
CA LEU A 17 -4.60 -7.87 -4.21
C LEU A 17 -5.60 -7.77 -5.36
N ASN A 18 -6.67 -7.00 -5.15
CA ASN A 18 -7.58 -6.60 -6.22
C ASN A 18 -7.46 -5.11 -6.50
N LYS A 19 -7.37 -4.76 -7.78
CA LYS A 19 -7.44 -3.37 -8.22
C LYS A 19 -8.83 -2.81 -7.92
N THR A 20 -8.90 -1.70 -7.20
CA THR A 20 -10.17 -1.02 -6.93
C THR A 20 -10.52 -0.04 -8.05
N LYS A 21 -11.72 0.55 -8.00
CA LYS A 21 -12.10 1.68 -8.86
C LYS A 21 -11.52 3.02 -8.37
N GLN A 22 -10.97 3.06 -7.16
CA GLN A 22 -10.45 4.29 -6.57
C GLN A 22 -9.06 4.61 -7.12
N GLN A 23 -8.78 5.90 -7.21
CA GLN A 23 -7.46 6.41 -7.54
C GLN A 23 -7.06 7.48 -6.53
N PHE A 24 -5.78 7.55 -6.24
CA PHE A 24 -5.18 8.61 -5.46
C PHE A 24 -4.01 9.16 -6.25
N GLN A 25 -3.98 10.48 -6.45
CA GLN A 25 -2.95 11.17 -7.26
C GLN A 25 -2.69 10.51 -8.64
N GLY A 26 -3.74 10.01 -9.30
CA GLY A 26 -3.64 9.35 -10.61
C GLY A 26 -3.18 7.89 -10.60
N GLN A 27 -2.78 7.34 -9.45
CA GLN A 27 -2.47 5.91 -9.32
C GLN A 27 -3.68 5.16 -8.77
N SER A 28 -3.82 3.91 -9.23
CA SER A 28 -4.88 3.03 -8.74
C SER A 28 -4.59 2.52 -7.32
N ILE A 29 -5.63 2.50 -6.49
CA ILE A 29 -5.60 1.85 -5.18
C ILE A 29 -5.92 0.36 -5.36
N TYR A 30 -5.18 -0.48 -4.65
CA TYR A 30 -5.40 -1.93 -4.59
C TYR A 30 -5.88 -2.31 -3.19
N GLU A 31 -6.75 -3.31 -3.07
CA GLU A 31 -7.25 -3.80 -1.79
C GLU A 31 -6.73 -5.22 -1.53
N VAL A 32 -6.33 -5.50 -0.29
CA VAL A 32 -5.98 -6.85 0.17
C VAL A 32 -7.25 -7.67 0.34
N THR A 33 -7.46 -8.66 -0.53
CA THR A 33 -8.66 -9.51 -0.50
C THR A 33 -8.43 -10.85 0.19
N ASN A 34 -7.18 -11.31 0.22
CA ASN A 34 -6.77 -12.58 0.80
C ASN A 34 -5.75 -12.38 1.93
N LYS A 35 -5.50 -13.44 2.71
CA LYS A 35 -4.43 -13.42 3.70
C LYS A 35 -3.08 -13.36 2.96
N ILE A 36 -2.27 -12.36 3.28
CA ILE A 36 -0.90 -12.19 2.79
C ILE A 36 0.04 -12.51 3.96
N ASP A 37 1.15 -13.18 3.66
CA ASP A 37 2.21 -13.42 4.64
C ASP A 37 3.09 -12.17 4.80
N SER A 38 2.53 -11.15 5.45
CA SER A 38 3.22 -9.91 5.79
C SER A 38 2.65 -9.38 7.11
N PRO A 39 3.51 -8.97 8.08
CA PRO A 39 3.04 -8.45 9.36
C PRO A 39 2.30 -7.11 9.21
N TYR A 40 2.48 -6.41 8.09
CA TYR A 40 1.95 -5.07 7.87
C TYR A 40 0.67 -5.05 7.02
N LEU A 41 0.35 -6.14 6.32
CA LEU A 41 -0.80 -6.24 5.44
C LEU A 41 -1.88 -7.14 6.03
N LYS A 42 -3.10 -6.63 6.14
CA LYS A 42 -4.30 -7.36 6.60
C LYS A 42 -5.39 -7.26 5.54
N LYS A 43 -6.29 -8.25 5.53
CA LYS A 43 -7.46 -8.24 4.65
C LYS A 43 -8.27 -6.96 4.85
N GLY A 44 -8.63 -6.30 3.74
CA GLY A 44 -9.33 -5.03 3.67
C GLY A 44 -8.42 -3.80 3.70
N ASP A 45 -7.11 -3.96 3.94
CA ASP A 45 -6.17 -2.85 3.79
C ASP A 45 -6.07 -2.43 2.31
N GLN A 46 -5.76 -1.16 2.11
CA GLN A 46 -5.62 -0.55 0.79
C GLN A 46 -4.16 -0.13 0.56
N LEU A 47 -3.63 -0.42 -0.62
CA LEU A 47 -2.26 -0.15 -1.04
C LEU A 47 -2.25 0.90 -2.14
N TYR A 48 -1.38 1.88 -1.97
CA TYR A 48 -1.08 2.92 -2.94
C TYR A 48 0.44 2.96 -3.18
N LEU A 49 0.85 2.86 -4.44
CA LEU A 49 2.24 3.11 -4.83
C LEU A 49 2.42 4.60 -5.01
N ASP A 50 3.37 5.20 -4.29
CA ASP A 50 3.69 6.62 -4.41
C ASP A 50 3.82 7.03 -5.88
N ASN A 51 3.10 8.07 -6.28
CA ASN A 51 3.07 8.48 -7.66
C ASN A 51 4.35 9.23 -8.06
N LEU A 52 4.94 9.99 -7.13
CA LEU A 52 6.05 10.89 -7.42
C LEU A 52 7.36 10.11 -7.62
N HIS A 53 7.79 9.34 -6.62
CA HIS A 53 9.06 8.63 -6.64
C HIS A 53 8.89 7.14 -6.96
N LYS A 54 7.70 6.56 -6.69
CA LYS A 54 7.40 5.12 -6.91
C LYS A 54 8.38 4.19 -6.19
N ASP A 55 8.92 4.63 -5.06
CA ASP A 55 9.92 3.94 -4.24
C ASP A 55 9.35 3.31 -2.95
N HIS A 56 8.07 3.54 -2.66
CA HIS A 56 7.39 3.00 -1.48
C HIS A 56 5.89 2.76 -1.72
N ILE A 57 5.32 1.90 -0.88
CA ILE A 57 3.89 1.59 -0.81
C ILE A 57 3.33 2.20 0.47
N GLU A 58 2.32 3.07 0.35
CA GLU A 58 1.51 3.49 1.48
C GLU A 58 0.38 2.48 1.69
N VAL A 59 0.21 2.06 2.94
CA VAL A 59 -0.83 1.14 3.40
C VAL A 59 -1.83 1.92 4.22
N PHE A 60 -3.10 1.78 3.87
CA PHE A 60 -4.23 2.38 4.56
C PHE A 60 -5.15 1.28 5.09
N ASP A 61 -5.82 1.53 6.21
CA ASP A 61 -6.85 0.64 6.71
C ASP A 61 -8.09 0.65 5.80
N LYS A 62 -9.03 -0.26 6.06
CA LYS A 62 -10.31 -0.33 5.31
C LYS A 62 -11.17 0.94 5.36
N ARG A 63 -10.86 1.88 6.26
CA ARG A 63 -11.53 3.19 6.41
C ARG A 63 -10.74 4.31 5.71
N GLY A 64 -9.65 3.95 5.04
CA GLY A 64 -8.77 4.84 4.31
C GLY A 64 -7.74 5.56 5.16
N ASN A 65 -7.60 5.27 6.46
CA ASN A 65 -6.63 5.96 7.32
C ASN A 65 -5.23 5.35 7.14
N ALA A 66 -4.20 6.18 7.15
CA ALA A 66 -2.81 5.71 7.07
C ALA A 66 -2.51 4.71 8.19
N LYS A 67 -1.81 3.64 7.82
CA LYS A 67 -1.48 2.53 8.71
C LYS A 67 0.02 2.24 8.72
N ALA A 68 0.65 2.19 7.55
CA ALA A 68 2.08 1.92 7.41
C ALA A 68 2.61 2.44 6.07
N VAL A 69 3.93 2.64 5.99
CA VAL A 69 4.64 2.84 4.72
C VAL A 69 5.67 1.74 4.58
N LEU A 70 5.64 1.02 3.46
CA LEU A 70 6.55 -0.08 3.15
C LEU A 70 7.50 0.32 2.03
N ASN A 71 8.75 -0.13 2.10
CA ASN A 71 9.66 -0.12 0.96
C ASN A 71 9.19 -1.15 -0.10
N LEU A 72 9.72 -1.08 -1.32
CA LEU A 72 9.32 -1.99 -2.41
C LEU A 72 9.66 -3.47 -2.16
N ASP A 73 10.54 -3.75 -1.20
CA ASP A 73 10.88 -5.10 -0.72
C ASP A 73 9.94 -5.60 0.39
N GLY A 74 8.97 -4.80 0.82
CA GLY A 74 8.00 -5.14 1.86
C GLY A 74 8.43 -4.85 3.30
N THR A 75 9.64 -4.31 3.51
CA THR A 75 10.10 -3.88 4.83
C THR A 75 9.43 -2.57 5.26
N LEU A 76 9.27 -2.37 6.57
CA LEU A 76 8.67 -1.16 7.11
C LEU A 76 9.62 0.03 6.96
N ASN A 77 9.12 1.11 6.36
CA ASN A 77 9.78 2.40 6.38
C ASN A 77 9.30 3.19 7.61
N VAL A 78 10.05 3.07 8.71
CA VAL A 78 9.68 3.64 10.02
C VAL A 78 9.47 5.15 9.93
N SER A 79 10.43 5.88 9.36
CA SER A 79 10.36 7.34 9.27
C SER A 79 9.15 7.81 8.44
N LYS A 80 8.93 7.24 7.25
CA LYS A 80 7.76 7.62 6.43
C LYS A 80 6.44 7.22 7.09
N THR A 81 6.42 6.10 7.83
CA THR A 81 5.23 5.65 8.58
C THR A 81 4.87 6.67 9.66
N GLU A 82 5.84 7.08 10.48
CA GLU A 82 5.62 8.09 11.53
C GLU A 82 5.12 9.41 10.95
N SER A 83 5.71 9.88 9.84
CA SER A 83 5.26 11.08 9.15
C SER A 83 3.82 10.95 8.64
N ALA A 84 3.49 9.85 7.95
CA ALA A 84 2.14 9.64 7.42
C ALA A 84 1.06 9.58 8.51
N LEU A 85 1.38 8.95 9.65
CA LEU A 85 0.51 8.90 10.83
C LEU A 85 0.35 10.27 11.49
N LYS A 86 1.44 11.02 11.65
CA LYS A 86 1.42 12.38 12.23
C LYS A 86 0.65 13.37 11.37
N GLU A 87 0.77 13.26 10.04
CA GLU A 87 0.02 14.07 9.08
C GLU A 87 -1.47 13.68 9.02
N GLY A 88 -1.85 12.52 9.57
CA GLY A 88 -3.22 12.01 9.49
C GLY A 88 -3.63 11.69 8.05
N ARG A 89 -2.70 11.18 7.23
CA ARG A 89 -2.97 10.88 5.82
C ARG A 89 -4.17 9.96 5.67
N LYS A 90 -4.99 10.24 4.65
CA LYS A 90 -6.19 9.49 4.35
C LYS A 90 -6.42 9.38 2.84
N ILE A 91 -6.92 8.22 2.41
CA ILE A 91 -7.45 7.99 1.06
C ILE A 91 -8.94 7.69 1.13
N GLY A 92 -9.64 7.94 0.03
CA GLY A 92 -11.10 7.76 -0.06
C GLY A 92 -11.89 8.95 0.49
N LYS A 93 -12.77 9.47 -0.36
CA LYS A 93 -14.01 10.16 0.00
C LYS A 93 -15.16 9.30 -0.51
#